data_AF-A0AAP0X3C3-F1
#
_entry.id   AF-A0AAP0X3C3-F1
#
_cell.length_a   1.000
_cell.length_b   1.000
_cell.length_c   1.000
_cell.angle_alpha   90.00
_cell.angle_beta   90.00
_cell.angle_gamma   90.00
#
_symmetry.space_group_name_H-M   'P 1'
#
loop_
_entity.id
_entity.type
_entity.pdbx_description
1 polymer ?
#
loop_
_entity_poly.entity_id
_entity_poly.type
_entity_poly.pdbx_seq_one_letter_code
_entity_poly.pdbx_strand_id
1 'polypeptide(L)'
;MNGGDDADPRTEPEHFTVPPSWVPFPTNVAMRLYEAKKIFYVMGKNVSGVSDMFRFRSAVTACDVFSLRSCLEVEPEWLNLLGEIQSKPVFPVRGS
;
A
#
# COMPACT_ATOMS: atom_id res chain seq x y z
N MET A 1 -2.77 -9.39 -9.14
CA MET A 1 -3.44 -10.35 -8.23
C MET A 1 -4.79 -10.73 -8.83
N ASN A 2 -4.91 -11.98 -9.28
CA ASN A 2 -6.17 -12.60 -9.69
C ASN A 2 -7.10 -12.72 -8.47
N GLY A 3 -8.40 -12.50 -8.66
CA GLY A 3 -9.41 -12.64 -7.62
C GLY A 3 -9.70 -14.10 -7.29
N GLY A 4 -9.06 -14.61 -6.25
CA GLY A 4 -9.47 -15.81 -5.52
C GLY A 4 -9.26 -15.59 -4.03
N ASP A 5 -10.34 -15.64 -3.26
CA ASP A 5 -10.50 -16.00 -1.84
C ASP A 5 -9.41 -15.70 -0.77
N ASP A 6 -8.50 -14.75 -0.99
CA ASP A 6 -7.55 -14.23 0.01
C ASP A 6 -7.97 -12.84 0.50
N ALA A 7 -9.15 -12.73 1.12
CA ALA A 7 -9.57 -11.48 1.74
C ALA A 7 -8.63 -11.17 2.92
N ASP A 8 -7.99 -10.00 2.91
CA ASP A 8 -7.19 -9.51 4.03
C ASP A 8 -8.07 -9.54 5.30
N PRO A 9 -7.69 -10.29 6.36
CA PRO A 9 -8.52 -10.45 7.55
C PRO A 9 -8.66 -9.14 8.36
N ARG A 10 -7.90 -8.10 8.01
CA ARG A 10 -7.93 -6.81 8.69
C ARG A 10 -9.12 -5.98 8.23
N THR A 11 -10.26 -6.15 8.92
CA THR A 11 -11.52 -5.44 8.62
C THR A 11 -11.78 -4.19 9.46
N GLU A 12 -11.04 -3.95 10.54
CA GLU A 12 -11.24 -2.81 11.46
C GLU A 12 -9.97 -1.95 11.53
N PRO A 13 -10.06 -0.63 11.80
CA PRO A 13 -8.90 0.26 11.91
C PRO A 13 -7.83 -0.22 12.90
N GLU A 14 -8.24 -0.84 14.01
CA GLU A 14 -7.38 -1.36 15.07
C GLU A 14 -6.49 -2.50 14.56
N HIS A 15 -6.92 -3.27 13.55
CA HIS A 15 -6.10 -4.33 12.96
C HIS A 15 -4.86 -3.80 12.21
N PHE A 16 -4.81 -2.50 11.92
CA PHE A 16 -3.68 -1.87 11.23
C PHE A 16 -2.74 -1.11 12.17
N THR A 17 -3.02 -1.11 13.49
CA THR A 17 -2.15 -0.47 14.50
C THR A 17 -1.06 -1.40 15.02
N VAL A 18 -0.88 -2.54 14.37
CA VAL A 18 0.20 -3.50 14.60
C VAL A 18 0.95 -3.75 13.29
N PRO A 19 2.23 -4.15 13.36
CA PRO A 19 2.98 -4.53 12.17
C PRO A 19 2.25 -5.59 11.34
N PRO A 20 2.14 -5.41 10.02
CA PRO A 20 1.47 -6.38 9.15
C PRO A 20 2.24 -7.69 9.05
N SER A 21 1.54 -8.82 9.08
CA SER A 21 2.12 -10.17 8.99
C SER A 21 2.71 -10.52 7.62
N TRP A 22 2.30 -9.81 6.56
CA TRP A 22 2.79 -10.02 5.20
C TRP A 22 4.13 -9.33 4.91
N VAL A 23 4.65 -8.51 5.83
CA VAL A 23 6.00 -7.94 5.69
C VAL A 23 7.03 -8.99 6.13
N PRO A 24 7.96 -9.42 5.26
CA PRO A 24 8.82 -10.58 5.51
C PRO A 24 10.07 -10.27 6.36
N PHE A 25 10.21 -9.05 6.88
CA PHE A 25 11.36 -8.59 7.66
C PHE A 25 10.91 -7.88 8.94
N PRO A 26 11.76 -7.84 10.00
CA PRO A 26 11.42 -7.16 11.25
C PRO A 26 11.06 -5.69 11.02
N THR A 27 9.87 -5.28 11.45
CA THR A 27 9.40 -3.91 11.27
C THR A 27 8.52 -3.48 12.44
N ASN A 28 8.61 -2.19 12.77
CA ASN A 28 7.69 -1.52 13.69
C ASN A 28 6.72 -0.59 12.93
N VAL A 29 6.69 -0.67 11.59
CA VAL A 29 5.78 0.13 10.76
C VAL A 29 4.36 -0.34 11.00
N ALA A 30 3.58 0.51 11.62
CA ALA A 30 2.16 0.34 11.87
C ALA A 30 1.47 1.70 11.74
N MET A 31 0.19 1.69 11.40
CA MET A 31 -0.58 2.93 11.34
C MET A 31 -0.94 3.40 12.73
N ARG A 32 -1.01 4.72 12.92
CA ARG A 32 -1.69 5.27 14.10
C ARG A 32 -3.20 5.09 13.91
N LEU A 33 -3.95 4.92 15.00
CA LEU A 33 -5.40 4.65 14.91
C LEU A 33 -6.15 5.71 14.09
N TYR A 34 -5.78 6.99 14.21
CA TYR A 34 -6.41 8.05 13.42
C TYR A 34 -6.08 7.99 11.92
N GLU A 35 -4.92 7.43 11.54
CA GLU A 35 -4.53 7.21 10.15
C GLU A 35 -5.33 6.05 9.57
N ALA A 36 -5.42 4.94 10.31
CA ALA A 36 -6.23 3.80 9.93
C ALA A 36 -7.71 4.20 9.71
N LYS A 37 -8.31 4.96 10.64
CA LYS A 37 -9.67 5.50 10.47
C LYS A 37 -9.82 6.34 9.21
N LYS A 38 -8.81 7.15 8.87
CA LYS A 38 -8.82 7.96 7.64
C LYS A 38 -8.75 7.08 6.39
N ILE A 39 -7.98 6.00 6.39
CA ILE A 39 -7.94 5.07 5.26
C ILE A 39 -9.31 4.42 5.04
N PHE A 40 -9.99 3.99 6.11
CA PHE A 40 -11.34 3.43 6.01
C PHE A 40 -12.34 4.39 5.37
N TYR A 41 -12.24 5.68 5.68
CA TYR A 41 -13.04 6.69 5.00
C TYR A 41 -12.75 6.75 3.48
N VAL A 42 -11.48 6.69 3.09
CA VAL A 42 -11.04 6.69 1.67
C VAL A 42 -11.44 5.40 0.92
N MET A 43 -11.61 4.28 1.64
CA MET A 43 -12.11 3.03 1.09
C MET A 43 -13.63 3.05 0.82
N GLY A 44 -14.38 3.89 1.56
CA GLY A 44 -15.81 4.10 1.36
C GLY A 44 -16.16 4.84 0.07
N LYS A 45 -17.38 4.62 -0.45
CA LYS A 45 -17.89 5.36 -1.62
C LYS A 45 -18.11 6.83 -1.25
N ASN A 46 -17.63 7.74 -2.10
CA ASN A 46 -17.93 9.17 -1.96
C ASN A 46 -19.21 9.56 -2.74
N VAL A 47 -19.52 10.85 -2.83
CA VAL A 47 -20.70 11.39 -3.54
C VAL A 47 -20.80 10.99 -5.01
N SER A 48 -19.70 10.62 -5.67
CA SER A 48 -19.69 10.10 -7.04
C SER A 48 -20.04 8.62 -7.15
N GLY A 49 -20.23 7.93 -6.01
CA GLY A 49 -20.47 6.49 -5.95
C GLY A 49 -19.21 5.62 -6.08
N VAL A 50 -18.03 6.25 -6.29
CA VAL A 50 -16.73 5.59 -6.44
C VAL A 50 -15.83 5.98 -5.27
N SER A 51 -15.14 5.03 -4.66
CA SER A 51 -14.19 5.33 -3.58
C SER A 51 -12.87 5.89 -4.13
N ASP A 52 -12.19 6.70 -3.33
CA ASP A 52 -10.88 7.22 -3.72
C ASP A 52 -9.83 6.10 -3.76
N MET A 53 -9.99 5.06 -2.91
CA MET A 53 -9.18 3.84 -2.99
C MET A 53 -9.35 3.11 -4.33
N PHE A 54 -10.57 3.04 -4.86
CA PHE A 54 -10.81 2.43 -6.17
C PHE A 54 -10.04 3.20 -7.26
N ARG A 55 -10.14 4.54 -7.27
CA ARG A 55 -9.42 5.40 -8.23
C ARG A 55 -7.91 5.20 -8.15
N PHE A 56 -7.37 5.18 -6.93
CA PHE A 56 -5.95 4.91 -6.70
C PHE A 56 -5.53 3.55 -7.26
N ARG A 57 -6.30 2.50 -6.95
CA ARG A 57 -6.02 1.13 -7.46
C ARG A 57 -6.12 1.05 -8.98
N SER A 58 -7.05 1.76 -9.61
CA SER A 58 -7.14 1.86 -11.07
C SER A 58 -5.89 2.49 -11.67
N ALA A 59 -5.40 3.61 -11.09
CA ALA A 59 -4.16 4.25 -11.54
C ALA A 59 -2.95 3.31 -11.36
N VAL A 60 -2.81 2.69 -10.19
CA VAL A 60 -1.78 1.68 -9.90
C VAL A 60 -1.83 0.53 -10.90
N THR A 61 -3.01 0.06 -11.28
CA THR A 61 -3.19 -1.04 -12.22
C THR A 61 -2.82 -0.63 -13.65
N ALA A 62 -3.14 0.60 -14.05
CA ALA A 62 -2.91 1.13 -15.40
C ALA A 62 -1.45 1.56 -15.67
N CYS A 63 -0.63 1.80 -14.63
CA CYS A 63 0.79 2.15 -14.80
C CYS A 63 1.67 0.93 -15.10
N ASP A 64 2.72 1.10 -15.90
CA ASP A 64 3.70 0.03 -16.15
C ASP A 64 4.85 -0.01 -15.13
N VAL A 65 5.11 1.13 -14.45
CA VAL A 65 6.29 1.34 -13.61
C VAL A 65 5.99 2.27 -12.43
N PHE A 66 6.73 2.10 -11.33
CA PHE A 66 6.73 3.03 -10.20
C PHE A 66 8.06 3.78 -10.09
N SER A 67 8.00 5.11 -10.04
CA SER A 67 9.13 5.95 -9.63
C SER A 67 8.86 6.51 -8.24
N LEU A 68 9.74 6.25 -7.27
CA LEU A 68 9.56 6.67 -5.88
C LEU A 68 10.72 7.53 -5.43
N ARG A 69 10.42 8.67 -4.80
CA ARG A 69 11.45 9.47 -4.14
C ARG A 69 11.91 8.75 -2.87
N SER A 70 12.86 7.85 -3.03
CA SER A 70 13.42 6.98 -1.98
C SER A 70 14.89 6.67 -2.32
N CYS A 71 15.56 5.92 -1.47
CA CYS A 71 16.96 5.53 -1.64
C CYS A 71 17.13 4.02 -1.39
N LEU A 72 17.65 3.29 -2.38
CA LEU A 72 17.97 1.85 -2.24
C LEU A 72 19.00 1.57 -1.15
N GLU A 73 19.89 2.52 -0.85
CA GLU A 73 20.89 2.35 0.21
C GLU A 73 20.26 2.41 1.61
N VAL A 74 19.06 2.98 1.73
CA VAL A 74 18.39 3.25 3.02
C VAL A 74 17.16 2.36 3.22
N GLU A 75 16.39 2.10 2.15
CA GLU A 75 15.12 1.36 2.22
C GLU A 75 15.04 0.17 1.23
N PRO A 76 16.10 -0.66 1.09
CA PRO A 76 16.14 -1.70 0.05
C PRO A 76 15.02 -2.73 0.20
N GLU A 77 14.73 -3.17 1.43
CA GLU A 77 13.71 -4.21 1.69
C GLU A 77 12.30 -3.73 1.33
N TRP A 78 12.00 -2.45 1.59
CA TRP A 78 10.71 -1.85 1.24
C TRP A 78 10.52 -1.68 -0.26
N LEU A 79 11.57 -1.23 -0.97
CA LEU A 79 11.52 -1.05 -2.42
C LEU A 79 11.38 -2.40 -3.14
N ASN A 80 12.08 -3.43 -2.66
CA ASN A 80 11.94 -4.79 -3.18
C ASN A 80 10.54 -5.35 -2.92
N LEU A 81 10.05 -5.26 -1.68
CA LEU A 81 8.72 -5.74 -1.31
C LEU A 81 7.62 -5.05 -2.13
N LEU A 82 7.75 -3.75 -2.41
CA LEU A 82 6.78 -3.05 -3.25
C LEU A 82 6.79 -3.58 -4.68
N GLY A 83 7.96 -3.88 -5.25
CA GLY A 83 8.08 -4.52 -6.55
C GLY A 83 7.38 -5.87 -6.61
N GLU A 84 7.50 -6.68 -5.54
CA GLU A 84 6.82 -7.96 -5.39
C GLU A 84 5.29 -7.78 -5.31
N ILE A 85 4.80 -6.89 -4.43
CA ILE A 85 3.37 -6.62 -4.23
C ILE A 85 2.71 -6.13 -5.53
N GLN A 86 3.37 -5.21 -6.24
CA GLN A 86 2.81 -4.64 -7.46
C GLN A 86 3.07 -5.49 -8.71
N SER A 87 4.03 -6.43 -8.62
CA SER A 87 4.55 -7.20 -9.76
C SER A 87 4.97 -6.29 -10.92
N LYS A 88 5.60 -5.15 -10.60
CA LYS A 88 5.98 -4.07 -11.53
C LYS A 88 7.36 -3.52 -11.17
N PRO A 89 8.14 -3.01 -12.15
CA PRO A 89 9.42 -2.38 -11.86
C PRO A 89 9.26 -1.16 -10.95
N VAL A 90 10.17 -1.02 -9.97
CA VAL A 90 10.25 0.10 -9.03
C VAL A 90 11.61 0.76 -9.15
N PHE A 91 11.63 2.06 -9.43
CA PHE A 91 12.86 2.84 -9.54
C PHE A 91 12.90 3.92 -8.45
N PRO A 92 13.94 3.95 -7.60
CA PRO A 92 14.18 5.09 -6.73
C PRO A 92 14.61 6.30 -7.57
N VAL A 93 14.03 7.46 -7.29
CA VAL A 93 14.49 8.75 -7.82
C VAL A 93 15.09 9.57 -6.69
N ARG A 94 16.37 9.95 -6.82
CA ARG A 94 16.97 10.91 -5.89
C ARG A 94 16.28 12.25 -6.07
N GLY A 95 15.79 12.83 -4.98
CA GLY A 95 15.25 14.19 -5.02
C GLY A 95 16.39 15.17 -5.27
N SER A 96 16.32 15.91 -6.38
CA SER A 96 17.20 17.06 -6.68
C SER A 96 17.01 18.18 -5.66
#